data_AF-A0A0C2HB99-F1
#
_entry.id   AF-A0A0C2HB99-F1
#
_cell.length_a   1.000
_cell.length_b   1.000
_cell.length_c   1.000
_cell.angle_alpha   90.00
_cell.angle_beta   90.00
_cell.angle_gamma   90.00
#
_symmetry.space_group_name_H-M   'P 1'
#
loop_
_entity.id
_entity.type
_entity.pdbx_description
1 polymer ?
#
loop_
_entity_poly.entity_id
_entity_poly.type
_entity_poly.pdbx_seq_one_letter_code
_entity_poly.pdbx_strand_id
1 'polypeptide(L)'
;MVPSSVLFLNLCGTHRSATPSAHVLRPSSGRRNSMSIPPDGRGVDFTKDFEQQDMKYDSTGMFHWCPARNLDECVLERHQAAMTVLNGHVVVCLFADRDSPLIGLRNFIMPLRASNFHYHELKHVVIVGDLEYLRKEWKTLYNLPKISILNGSPLSRADLRAVNINLCDMCVIISARVPNTEDTTLADKEAILASLNIKAMQFDDTLGFFPLRGGDRSPLGSPISMQKKGARFGTNVPMITELVNDSNVQFLDQDDDDDPDTELYLTQPFACGTAFAISVLDSLMSTTYFNDSALTLIRTLVTGGATPELELILAEGAGLRGGYSTPETLANRDRCRIAQIALHDNPYEGIGHNSTYGQMFTTSLKKYGQLCIGLYRLHDQDNAESVKRYVITNPPAELRIRSSDYVSGT
;
A
#
# COMPACT_ATOMS: atom_id res chain seq x y z
N MET A 1 -19.01 -1.24 -6.62
CA MET A 1 -18.03 -0.25 -7.12
C MET A 1 -17.16 0.41 -6.04
N VAL A 2 -17.63 0.54 -4.79
CA VAL A 2 -16.87 1.03 -3.62
C VAL A 2 -15.74 0.10 -3.07
N PRO A 3 -15.85 -1.25 -3.10
CA PRO A 3 -14.99 -2.10 -2.26
C PRO A 3 -13.56 -2.31 -2.78
N SER A 4 -13.32 -2.22 -4.09
CA SER A 4 -11.95 -2.28 -4.65
C SER A 4 -11.12 -1.04 -4.33
N SER A 5 -11.77 0.10 -4.06
CA SER A 5 -11.12 1.34 -3.63
C SER A 5 -10.64 1.27 -2.18
N VAL A 6 -11.39 0.57 -1.32
CA VAL A 6 -11.08 0.41 0.12
C VAL A 6 -9.81 -0.41 0.31
N LEU A 7 -9.63 -1.48 -0.48
CA LEU A 7 -8.42 -2.30 -0.47
C LEU A 7 -7.17 -1.45 -0.79
N PHE A 8 -7.28 -0.57 -1.79
CA PHE A 8 -6.18 0.30 -2.22
C PHE A 8 -5.93 1.49 -1.29
N LEU A 9 -7.01 2.06 -0.71
CA LEU A 9 -6.94 3.18 0.24
C LEU A 9 -6.29 2.78 1.55
N ASN A 10 -6.57 1.58 2.05
CA ASN A 10 -5.95 1.05 3.26
C ASN A 10 -4.49 0.64 3.02
N LEU A 11 -4.14 0.13 1.83
CA LEU A 11 -2.75 -0.23 1.48
C LEU A 11 -1.84 0.97 1.19
N CYS A 12 -2.37 2.11 0.73
CA CYS A 12 -1.56 3.30 0.42
C CYS A 12 -1.07 4.07 1.65
N GLY A 13 -1.59 3.80 2.85
CA GLY A 13 -1.18 4.46 4.08
C GLY A 13 -1.44 5.98 4.11
N THR A 14 -1.35 6.54 5.30
CA THR A 14 -1.48 7.98 5.54
C THR A 14 -0.21 8.69 5.08
N HIS A 15 -0.30 9.52 4.04
CA HIS A 15 0.80 10.37 3.59
C HIS A 15 0.45 11.83 3.79
N ARG A 16 1.21 12.51 4.65
CA ARG A 16 1.22 13.97 4.77
C ARG A 16 1.79 14.55 3.49
N SER A 17 1.00 15.31 2.74
CA SER A 17 1.49 16.11 1.62
C SER A 17 2.41 17.21 2.15
N ALA A 18 3.69 17.15 1.81
CA ALA A 18 4.53 18.34 1.86
C ALA A 18 4.03 19.32 0.78
N THR A 19 3.82 20.57 1.18
CA THR A 19 3.39 21.69 0.33
C THR A 19 4.28 21.84 -0.92
N PRO A 20 3.71 22.14 -2.11
CA PRO A 20 4.49 22.32 -3.33
C PRO A 20 5.13 23.72 -3.37
N SER A 21 6.46 23.81 -3.49
CA SER A 21 7.11 25.06 -3.91
C SER A 21 7.07 25.15 -5.44
N ALA A 22 6.10 25.90 -5.95
CA ALA A 22 6.02 26.28 -7.35
C ALA A 22 6.96 27.47 -7.62
N HIS A 23 8.03 27.26 -8.37
CA HIS A 23 8.71 28.33 -9.10
C HIS A 23 8.60 28.06 -10.60
N VAL A 24 7.61 28.69 -11.21
CA VAL A 24 7.42 28.77 -12.66
C VAL A 24 8.46 29.74 -13.22
N LEU A 25 9.53 29.20 -13.83
CA LEU A 25 10.45 29.98 -14.65
C LEU A 25 9.99 29.96 -16.10
N ARG A 26 9.46 31.11 -16.58
CA ARG A 26 9.17 31.39 -17.99
C ARG A 26 10.47 31.31 -18.82
N PRO A 27 10.49 30.68 -20.01
CA PRO A 27 11.59 30.84 -20.93
C PRO A 27 11.39 32.10 -21.80
N SER A 28 12.34 33.04 -21.69
CA SER A 28 12.48 34.18 -22.59
C SER A 28 13.11 33.74 -23.91
N SER A 29 12.43 34.07 -25.01
CA SER A 29 12.89 33.95 -26.39
C SER A 29 14.14 34.80 -26.67
N GLY A 30 15.19 34.23 -27.27
CA GLY A 30 16.35 35.01 -27.71
C GLY A 30 17.43 34.25 -28.49
N ARG A 31 17.31 34.33 -29.84
CA ARG A 31 18.37 34.36 -30.86
C ARG A 31 19.25 33.12 -31.16
N ARG A 32 19.10 32.69 -32.42
CA ARG A 32 20.05 31.93 -33.26
C ARG A 32 21.45 32.56 -33.27
N ASN A 33 22.49 31.73 -33.21
CA ASN A 33 23.77 31.88 -33.92
C ASN A 33 24.49 30.51 -33.91
N SER A 34 24.50 29.81 -35.04
CA SER A 34 25.63 29.69 -35.99
C SER A 34 26.73 28.76 -35.48
N MET A 35 26.77 27.56 -36.06
CA MET A 35 27.83 26.57 -35.90
C MET A 35 29.20 27.18 -36.19
N SER A 36 30.14 26.97 -35.30
CA SER A 36 31.57 27.01 -35.60
C SER A 36 32.24 25.88 -34.81
N ILE A 37 32.82 24.94 -35.55
CA ILE A 37 33.62 23.83 -35.05
C ILE A 37 35.06 24.32 -34.93
N PRO A 38 35.70 24.29 -33.74
CA PRO A 38 37.15 24.28 -33.65
C PRO A 38 37.67 22.82 -33.72
N PRO A 39 38.76 22.57 -34.44
CA PRO A 39 39.37 21.26 -34.52
C PRO A 39 40.23 21.05 -33.28
N ASP A 40 39.95 20.03 -32.48
CA ASP A 40 41.02 19.36 -31.75
C ASP A 40 40.59 17.96 -31.30
N GLY A 41 41.40 16.99 -31.69
CA GLY A 41 41.19 15.57 -31.49
C GLY A 41 41.35 15.16 -30.03
N ARG A 42 40.28 15.31 -29.25
CA ARG A 42 40.05 14.51 -28.05
C ARG A 42 38.74 13.79 -28.23
N GLY A 43 38.80 12.49 -28.47
CA GLY A 43 37.63 11.62 -28.41
C GLY A 43 36.95 11.84 -27.07
N VAL A 44 35.77 12.46 -27.10
CA VAL A 44 34.84 12.37 -25.99
C VAL A 44 34.38 10.93 -26.03
N ASP A 45 34.87 10.12 -25.08
CA ASP A 45 34.38 8.77 -24.85
C ASP A 45 32.90 8.85 -24.43
N PHE A 46 32.00 8.94 -25.41
CA PHE A 46 30.55 8.79 -25.23
C PHE A 46 30.17 7.42 -24.63
N THR A 47 31.12 6.49 -24.55
CA THR A 47 30.95 5.16 -23.97
C THR A 47 30.84 5.16 -22.45
N LYS A 48 31.42 6.13 -21.73
CA LYS A 48 31.34 6.16 -20.26
C LYS A 48 30.04 6.72 -19.70
N ASP A 49 29.37 7.63 -20.40
CA ASP A 49 28.08 8.17 -19.98
C ASP A 49 26.91 7.19 -20.24
N PHE A 50 27.12 6.17 -21.08
CA PHE A 50 26.16 5.09 -21.32
C PHE A 50 26.28 3.94 -20.29
N GLU A 51 27.41 3.81 -19.60
CA GLU A 51 27.67 2.74 -18.61
C GLU A 51 27.08 3.02 -17.22
N GLN A 52 26.35 4.13 -17.03
CA GLN A 52 25.83 4.52 -15.71
C GLN A 52 24.36 4.97 -15.70
N GLN A 53 23.56 4.57 -16.70
CA GLN A 53 22.11 4.58 -16.55
C GLN A 53 21.64 3.24 -15.97
N ASP A 54 21.68 3.14 -14.65
CA ASP A 54 21.03 2.03 -13.95
C ASP A 54 19.55 1.96 -14.37
N MET A 55 19.13 0.80 -14.89
CA MET A 55 17.73 0.51 -15.17
C MET A 55 16.95 0.50 -13.86
N LYS A 56 16.16 1.55 -13.61
CA LYS A 56 15.34 1.72 -12.40
C LYS A 56 13.87 1.32 -12.58
N TYR A 57 13.42 1.29 -13.84
CA TYR A 57 12.03 1.05 -14.20
C TYR A 57 11.94 -0.09 -15.20
N ASP A 58 10.74 -0.64 -15.34
CA ASP A 58 10.46 -1.61 -16.39
C ASP A 58 10.47 -0.96 -17.78
N SER A 59 10.41 -1.77 -18.84
CA SER A 59 10.43 -1.32 -20.24
C SER A 59 9.33 -0.32 -20.58
N THR A 60 8.20 -0.34 -19.88
CA THR A 60 7.08 0.59 -20.10
C THR A 60 7.17 1.87 -19.24
N GLY A 61 8.02 1.89 -18.21
CA GLY A 61 8.13 2.98 -17.25
C GLY A 61 7.00 3.04 -16.21
N MET A 62 6.18 1.99 -16.10
CA MET A 62 4.99 1.95 -15.23
C MET A 62 5.29 1.46 -13.81
N PHE A 63 6.37 0.69 -13.63
CA PHE A 63 6.74 0.07 -12.35
C PHE A 63 8.23 0.21 -12.07
N HIS A 64 8.58 0.24 -10.78
CA HIS A 64 9.96 0.12 -10.33
C HIS A 64 10.48 -1.28 -10.58
N TRP A 65 11.70 -1.37 -11.09
CA TRP A 65 12.34 -2.62 -11.49
C TRP A 65 13.71 -2.74 -10.84
N CYS A 66 14.12 -3.97 -10.55
CA CYS A 66 15.48 -4.30 -10.18
C CYS A 66 15.97 -5.55 -10.94
N PRO A 67 17.30 -5.73 -11.03
CA PRO A 67 17.89 -6.99 -11.48
C PRO A 67 17.33 -8.18 -10.72
N ALA A 68 17.31 -9.35 -11.36
CA ALA A 68 16.79 -10.56 -10.76
C ALA A 68 17.55 -10.91 -9.48
N ARG A 69 16.82 -10.98 -8.36
CA ARG A 69 17.37 -11.33 -7.05
C ARG A 69 17.20 -12.80 -6.76
N ASN A 70 18.18 -13.40 -6.10
CA ASN A 70 18.04 -14.77 -5.62
C ASN A 70 17.07 -14.80 -4.44
N LEU A 71 16.30 -15.89 -4.33
CA LEU A 71 15.35 -16.08 -3.25
C LEU A 71 16.07 -16.02 -1.90
N ASP A 72 17.19 -16.74 -1.78
CA ASP A 72 17.94 -16.90 -0.54
C ASP A 72 18.52 -15.57 -0.01
N GLU A 73 18.81 -14.61 -0.89
CA GLU A 73 19.26 -13.25 -0.51
C GLU A 73 18.14 -12.41 0.10
N CYS A 74 16.89 -12.75 -0.20
CA CYS A 74 15.72 -12.04 0.30
C CYS A 74 15.14 -12.69 1.56
N VAL A 75 15.60 -13.90 1.91
CA VAL A 75 15.19 -14.60 3.13
C VAL A 75 15.94 -14.02 4.32
N LEU A 76 15.18 -13.59 5.32
CA LEU A 76 15.67 -13.11 6.60
C LEU A 76 15.49 -14.21 7.64
N GLU A 77 16.51 -14.42 8.46
CA GLU A 77 16.31 -15.13 9.72
C GLU A 77 15.60 -14.25 10.74
N ARG A 78 14.92 -14.87 11.72
CA ARG A 78 14.20 -14.14 12.79
C ARG A 78 15.06 -13.08 13.49
N HIS A 79 16.32 -13.40 13.78
CA HIS A 79 17.23 -12.47 14.45
C HIS A 79 17.62 -11.30 13.53
N GLN A 80 17.81 -11.54 12.23
CA GLN A 80 18.10 -10.50 11.23
C GLN A 80 16.90 -9.58 11.01
N ALA A 81 15.70 -10.15 10.96
CA ALA A 81 14.45 -9.39 10.89
C ALA A 81 14.32 -8.45 12.10
N ALA A 82 14.57 -8.95 13.32
CA ALA A 82 14.50 -8.14 14.54
C ALA A 82 15.56 -7.03 14.60
N MET A 83 16.74 -7.23 14.01
CA MET A 83 17.78 -6.19 13.89
C MET A 83 17.47 -5.16 12.78
N THR A 84 16.60 -5.51 11.83
CA THR A 84 16.22 -4.62 10.75
C THR A 84 15.16 -3.64 11.24
N VAL A 85 15.45 -2.34 11.19
CA VAL A 85 14.50 -1.29 11.60
C VAL A 85 13.42 -1.15 10.53
N LEU A 86 12.34 -1.92 10.67
CA LEU A 86 11.17 -1.88 9.80
C LEU A 86 10.11 -0.95 10.40
N ASN A 87 9.79 0.14 9.71
CA ASN A 87 8.74 1.10 10.09
C ASN A 87 8.01 1.57 8.82
N GLY A 88 6.68 1.63 8.86
CA GLY A 88 5.87 2.02 7.71
C GLY A 88 6.03 1.03 6.55
N HIS A 89 5.94 -0.26 6.86
CA HIS A 89 6.11 -1.36 5.90
C HIS A 89 4.83 -2.18 5.82
N VAL A 90 4.72 -3.07 4.83
CA VAL A 90 3.59 -3.99 4.67
C VAL A 90 4.02 -5.39 5.09
N VAL A 91 3.26 -6.02 5.97
CA VAL A 91 3.45 -7.41 6.37
C VAL A 91 2.42 -8.25 5.62
N VAL A 92 2.86 -9.29 4.90
CA VAL A 92 1.97 -10.24 4.23
C VAL A 92 2.05 -11.57 4.98
N CYS A 93 1.02 -11.89 5.75
CA CYS A 93 0.82 -13.16 6.42
C CYS A 93 0.22 -14.15 5.42
N LEU A 94 1.04 -15.09 4.96
CA LEU A 94 0.66 -16.04 3.92
C LEU A 94 0.46 -17.44 4.49
N PHE A 95 -0.76 -17.96 4.36
CA PHE A 95 -1.09 -19.34 4.66
C PHE A 95 -1.09 -20.18 3.40
N ALA A 96 0.00 -20.89 3.15
CA ALA A 96 0.15 -21.72 1.96
C ALA A 96 1.13 -22.86 2.23
N ASP A 97 0.87 -24.00 1.60
CA ASP A 97 1.76 -25.17 1.62
C ASP A 97 2.36 -25.42 0.24
N ARG A 98 3.38 -26.28 0.16
CA ARG A 98 4.00 -26.68 -1.10
C ARG A 98 3.00 -27.11 -2.18
N ASP A 99 1.91 -27.77 -1.78
CA ASP A 99 0.92 -28.32 -2.71
C ASP A 99 -0.27 -27.36 -2.96
N SER A 100 -0.30 -26.20 -2.29
CA SER A 100 -1.34 -25.18 -2.49
C SER A 100 -1.23 -24.51 -3.88
N PRO A 101 -2.37 -24.10 -4.49
CA PRO A 101 -2.38 -23.35 -5.75
C PRO A 101 -1.65 -22.01 -5.64
N LEU A 102 -1.19 -21.48 -6.78
CA LEU A 102 -0.58 -20.16 -6.85
C LEU A 102 -1.67 -19.09 -6.72
N ILE A 103 -1.46 -18.13 -5.83
CA ILE A 103 -2.33 -16.95 -5.70
C ILE A 103 -1.92 -15.91 -6.73
N GLY A 104 -0.61 -15.80 -6.99
CA GLY A 104 -0.04 -14.75 -7.82
C GLY A 104 0.16 -13.46 -7.02
N LEU A 105 1.00 -13.52 -5.99
CA LEU A 105 1.41 -12.39 -5.13
C LEU A 105 1.95 -11.20 -5.94
N ARG A 106 2.41 -11.44 -7.17
CA ARG A 106 2.76 -10.37 -8.11
C ARG A 106 1.62 -9.36 -8.30
N ASN A 107 0.37 -9.81 -8.40
CA ASN A 107 -0.78 -8.93 -8.59
C ASN A 107 -1.01 -8.01 -7.38
N PHE A 108 -0.59 -8.46 -6.19
CA PHE A 108 -0.64 -7.68 -4.96
C PHE A 108 0.55 -6.73 -4.81
N ILE A 109 1.77 -7.20 -5.09
CA ILE A 109 3.00 -6.41 -4.86
C ILE A 109 3.25 -5.40 -5.98
N MET A 110 2.89 -5.72 -7.23
CA MET A 110 3.15 -4.86 -8.39
C MET A 110 2.54 -3.45 -8.24
N PRO A 111 1.27 -3.28 -7.82
CA PRO A 111 0.69 -1.95 -7.63
C PRO A 111 1.41 -1.13 -6.55
N LEU A 112 1.97 -1.79 -5.51
CA LEU A 112 2.80 -1.17 -4.47
C LEU A 112 4.20 -0.77 -4.97
N ARG A 113 4.50 -1.05 -6.23
CA ARG A 113 5.76 -0.71 -6.93
C ARG A 113 5.50 0.17 -8.15
N ALA A 114 4.33 0.80 -8.25
CA ALA A 114 4.02 1.73 -9.33
C ALA A 114 5.02 2.91 -9.36
N SER A 115 5.36 3.36 -10.57
CA SER A 115 6.40 4.38 -10.82
C SER A 115 5.98 5.81 -10.47
N ASN A 116 4.70 6.03 -10.15
CA ASN A 116 4.15 7.27 -9.61
C ASN A 116 4.55 7.52 -8.14
N PHE A 117 5.14 6.53 -7.46
CA PHE A 117 5.82 6.70 -6.17
C PHE A 117 7.32 6.88 -6.37
N HIS A 118 7.94 7.70 -5.52
CA HIS A 118 9.40 7.76 -5.47
C HIS A 118 9.96 6.52 -4.78
N TYR A 119 11.18 6.13 -5.12
CA TYR A 119 11.81 4.91 -4.56
C TYR A 119 11.87 4.92 -3.03
N HIS A 120 12.08 6.08 -2.40
CA HIS A 120 12.10 6.20 -0.94
C HIS A 120 10.70 6.09 -0.30
N GLU A 121 9.63 6.41 -1.04
CA GLU A 121 8.23 6.29 -0.59
C GLU A 121 7.72 4.84 -0.67
N LEU A 122 8.37 3.98 -1.48
CA LEU A 122 7.98 2.57 -1.61
C LEU A 122 8.05 1.86 -0.26
N LYS A 123 6.90 1.30 0.15
CA LYS A 123 6.77 0.48 1.35
C LYS A 123 7.53 -0.83 1.18
N HIS A 124 8.37 -1.17 2.15
CA HIS A 124 9.02 -2.49 2.18
C HIS A 124 7.95 -3.56 2.42
N VAL A 125 8.00 -4.67 1.68
CA VAL A 125 7.05 -5.78 1.84
C VAL A 125 7.78 -6.93 2.49
N VAL A 126 7.29 -7.38 3.66
CA VAL A 126 7.81 -8.55 4.37
C VAL A 126 6.76 -9.65 4.30
N ILE A 127 7.09 -10.75 3.63
CA ILE A 127 6.21 -11.92 3.51
C ILE A 127 6.58 -12.92 4.60
N VAL A 128 5.62 -13.28 5.45
CA VAL A 128 5.76 -14.29 6.50
C VAL A 128 4.99 -15.52 6.05
N GLY A 129 5.68 -16.62 5.80
CA GLY A 129 5.06 -17.86 5.34
C GLY A 129 6.07 -18.94 4.95
N ASP A 130 5.56 -19.99 4.30
CA ASP A 130 6.34 -21.15 3.89
C ASP A 130 7.26 -20.85 2.69
N LEU A 131 8.55 -21.15 2.86
CA LEU A 131 9.57 -20.90 1.84
C LEU A 131 9.42 -21.81 0.59
N GLU A 132 8.94 -23.04 0.75
CA GLU A 132 8.70 -23.96 -0.36
C GLU A 132 7.59 -23.45 -1.26
N TYR A 133 6.52 -22.90 -0.68
CA TYR A 133 5.48 -22.24 -1.46
C TYR A 133 6.03 -21.02 -2.21
N LEU A 134 6.73 -20.13 -1.50
CA LEU A 134 7.26 -18.89 -2.08
C LEU A 134 8.28 -19.14 -3.19
N ARG A 135 9.00 -20.26 -3.17
CA ARG A 135 9.90 -20.66 -4.27
C ARG A 135 9.16 -20.82 -5.60
N LYS A 136 7.89 -21.24 -5.60
CA LYS A 136 7.05 -21.32 -6.81
C LYS A 136 6.69 -19.93 -7.34
N GLU A 137 6.35 -19.01 -6.45
CA GLU A 137 5.92 -17.66 -6.80
C GLU A 137 7.08 -16.69 -7.11
N TRP A 138 8.27 -16.96 -6.60
CA TRP A 138 9.44 -16.06 -6.70
C TRP A 138 9.79 -15.69 -8.15
N LYS A 139 9.53 -16.58 -9.10
CA LYS A 139 9.68 -16.33 -10.55
C LYS A 139 8.92 -15.10 -11.05
N THR A 140 7.88 -14.68 -10.33
CA THR A 140 7.06 -13.53 -10.68
C THR A 140 7.42 -12.27 -9.88
N LEU A 141 8.28 -12.40 -8.86
CA LEU A 141 8.62 -11.35 -7.89
C LEU A 141 10.08 -10.88 -7.94
N TYR A 142 11.00 -11.67 -8.51
CA TYR A 142 12.45 -11.43 -8.41
C TYR A 142 12.93 -10.08 -8.99
N ASN A 143 12.13 -9.42 -9.84
CA ASN A 143 12.42 -8.10 -10.40
C ASN A 143 11.82 -6.93 -9.63
N LEU A 144 11.07 -7.19 -8.56
CA LEU A 144 10.43 -6.13 -7.77
C LEU A 144 11.33 -5.79 -6.57
N PRO A 145 11.60 -4.50 -6.30
CA PRO A 145 12.49 -4.10 -5.21
C PRO A 145 11.81 -4.18 -3.83
N LYS A 146 12.59 -4.08 -2.76
CA LYS A 146 12.11 -3.98 -1.35
C LYS A 146 11.15 -5.09 -0.92
N ILE A 147 11.48 -6.34 -1.27
CA ILE A 147 10.77 -7.53 -0.78
C ILE A 147 11.75 -8.32 0.08
N SER A 148 11.30 -8.71 1.26
CA SER A 148 11.96 -9.66 2.16
C SER A 148 11.00 -10.77 2.56
N ILE A 149 11.54 -11.93 2.89
CA ILE A 149 10.79 -13.12 3.26
C ILE A 149 11.27 -13.58 4.63
N LEU A 150 10.35 -13.81 5.55
CA LEU A 150 10.63 -14.51 6.80
C LEU A 150 10.05 -15.91 6.68
N ASN A 151 10.93 -16.91 6.64
CA ASN A 151 10.50 -18.31 6.69
C ASN A 151 10.00 -18.63 8.10
N GLY A 152 8.69 -18.67 8.28
CA GLY A 152 8.03 -18.76 9.58
C GLY A 152 6.52 -18.87 9.45
N SER A 153 5.83 -18.88 10.59
CA SER A 153 4.37 -19.00 10.62
C SER A 153 3.72 -17.68 11.01
N PRO A 154 2.68 -17.22 10.31
CA PRO A 154 1.88 -16.07 10.75
C PRO A 154 1.19 -16.27 12.12
N LEU A 155 1.05 -17.51 12.60
CA LEU A 155 0.50 -17.80 13.93
C LEU A 155 1.55 -17.65 15.05
N SER A 156 2.83 -17.63 14.69
CA SER A 156 3.94 -17.47 15.64
C SER A 156 4.09 -16.00 16.04
N ARG A 157 3.71 -15.66 17.27
CA ARG A 157 3.89 -14.31 17.82
C ARG A 157 5.36 -13.86 17.82
N ALA A 158 6.31 -14.80 17.89
CA ALA A 158 7.73 -14.49 17.83
C ALA A 158 8.14 -13.97 16.45
N ASP A 159 7.60 -14.55 15.38
CA ASP A 159 7.85 -14.12 14.00
C ASP A 159 7.20 -12.77 13.73
N LEU A 160 5.95 -12.58 14.17
CA LEU A 160 5.24 -11.29 14.05
C LEU A 160 5.92 -10.15 14.83
N ARG A 161 6.49 -10.44 16.00
CA ARG A 161 7.31 -9.46 16.75
C ARG A 161 8.63 -9.18 16.05
N ALA A 162 9.28 -10.18 15.47
CA ALA A 162 10.55 -9.99 14.76
C ALA A 162 10.41 -9.08 13.52
N VAL A 163 9.25 -9.07 12.86
CA VAL A 163 8.98 -8.15 11.75
C VAL A 163 8.45 -6.78 12.19
N ASN A 164 8.33 -6.52 13.51
CA ASN A 164 7.77 -5.28 14.05
C ASN A 164 6.36 -4.98 13.52
N ILE A 165 5.45 -5.96 13.58
CA ILE A 165 4.07 -5.80 13.08
C ILE A 165 3.33 -4.58 13.66
N ASN A 166 3.66 -4.15 14.88
CA ASN A 166 3.10 -2.95 15.50
C ASN A 166 3.48 -1.64 14.80
N LEU A 167 4.52 -1.65 13.95
CA LEU A 167 4.99 -0.51 13.16
C LEU A 167 4.63 -0.63 11.67
N CYS A 168 3.84 -1.63 11.27
CA CYS A 168 3.40 -1.75 9.88
C CYS A 168 2.37 -0.67 9.51
N ASP A 169 2.28 -0.37 8.21
CA ASP A 169 1.19 0.43 7.65
C ASP A 169 -0.02 -0.45 7.32
N MET A 170 0.21 -1.72 7.02
CA MET A 170 -0.84 -2.71 6.81
C MET A 170 -0.30 -4.12 7.03
N CYS A 171 -1.07 -4.95 7.74
CA CYS A 171 -0.92 -6.39 7.78
C CYS A 171 -1.97 -7.04 6.88
N VAL A 172 -1.54 -7.78 5.88
CA VAL A 172 -2.40 -8.45 4.91
C VAL A 172 -2.38 -9.94 5.19
N ILE A 173 -3.54 -10.53 5.49
CA ILE A 173 -3.69 -11.96 5.75
C ILE A 173 -4.35 -12.62 4.54
N ILE A 174 -3.64 -13.56 3.92
CA ILE A 174 -4.02 -14.24 2.68
C ILE A 174 -3.87 -15.75 2.87
N SER A 175 -4.82 -16.53 2.32
CA SER A 175 -4.77 -17.99 2.34
C SER A 175 -4.80 -18.57 0.93
N ALA A 176 -3.81 -19.40 0.61
CA ALA A 176 -3.75 -20.17 -0.64
C ALA A 176 -4.36 -21.57 -0.47
N ARG A 177 -4.71 -21.96 0.76
CA ARG A 177 -5.15 -23.32 1.04
C ARG A 177 -6.56 -23.53 0.51
N VAL A 178 -6.72 -24.61 -0.24
CA VAL A 178 -8.03 -25.02 -0.74
C VAL A 178 -8.86 -25.47 0.46
N PRO A 179 -10.04 -24.87 0.71
CA PRO A 179 -10.88 -25.29 1.82
C PRO A 179 -11.37 -26.72 1.62
N ASN A 180 -11.51 -27.46 2.72
CA ASN A 180 -12.14 -28.78 2.66
C ASN A 180 -13.59 -28.65 2.19
N THR A 181 -13.99 -29.50 1.25
CA THR A 181 -15.32 -29.48 0.64
C THR A 181 -16.46 -29.81 1.59
N GLU A 182 -16.18 -30.44 2.74
CA GLU A 182 -17.21 -30.88 3.68
C GLU A 182 -17.69 -29.78 4.64
N ASP A 183 -16.80 -28.87 5.05
CA ASP A 183 -17.11 -27.80 6.01
C ASP A 183 -16.61 -26.44 5.50
N THR A 184 -17.48 -25.73 4.76
CA THR A 184 -17.18 -24.39 4.21
C THR A 184 -17.00 -23.33 5.29
N THR A 185 -17.49 -23.56 6.51
CA THR A 185 -17.29 -22.67 7.67
C THR A 185 -15.85 -22.68 8.16
N LEU A 186 -15.13 -23.80 7.99
CA LEU A 186 -13.74 -23.96 8.42
C LEU A 186 -12.73 -23.47 7.37
N ALA A 187 -13.20 -22.97 6.23
CA ALA A 187 -12.36 -22.45 5.14
C ALA A 187 -11.38 -21.37 5.62
N ASP A 188 -11.86 -20.44 6.44
CA ASP A 188 -11.12 -19.24 6.85
C ASP A 188 -10.46 -19.36 8.23
N LYS A 189 -10.43 -20.57 8.81
CA LYS A 189 -10.01 -20.79 10.21
C LYS A 189 -8.64 -20.17 10.53
N GLU A 190 -7.67 -20.27 9.62
CA GLU A 190 -6.32 -19.77 9.85
C GLU A 190 -6.22 -18.26 9.71
N ALA A 191 -6.96 -17.69 8.75
CA ALA A 191 -7.02 -16.26 8.53
C ALA A 191 -7.63 -15.56 9.77
N ILE A 192 -8.74 -16.10 10.28
CA ILE A 192 -9.40 -15.63 11.50
C ILE A 192 -8.50 -15.81 12.72
N LEU A 193 -7.89 -16.99 12.89
CA LEU A 193 -6.97 -17.25 14.00
C LEU A 193 -5.76 -16.31 13.99
N ALA A 194 -5.18 -16.01 12.83
CA ALA A 194 -4.12 -15.00 12.72
C ALA A 194 -4.60 -13.61 13.10
N SER A 195 -5.77 -13.20 12.61
CA SER A 195 -6.36 -11.90 12.92
C SER A 195 -6.57 -11.72 14.42
N LEU A 196 -7.24 -12.69 15.06
CA LEU A 196 -7.45 -12.70 16.52
C LEU A 196 -6.13 -12.78 17.30
N ASN A 197 -5.17 -13.56 16.82
CA ASN A 197 -3.85 -13.68 17.45
C ASN A 197 -3.12 -12.34 17.46
N ILE A 198 -3.13 -11.61 16.34
CA ILE A 198 -2.54 -10.27 16.23
C ILE A 198 -3.27 -9.30 17.15
N LYS A 199 -4.61 -9.28 17.13
CA LYS A 199 -5.42 -8.41 18.00
C LYS A 199 -5.13 -8.64 19.49
N ALA A 200 -4.87 -9.88 19.89
CA ALA A 200 -4.52 -10.26 21.26
C ALA A 200 -3.06 -9.97 21.66
N MET A 201 -2.22 -9.44 20.75
CA MET A 201 -0.85 -9.07 21.09
C MET A 201 -0.81 -7.76 21.87
N GLN A 202 0.19 -7.65 22.74
CA GLN A 202 0.55 -6.41 23.42
C GLN A 202 2.02 -6.09 23.12
N PHE A 203 2.27 -4.80 22.92
CA PHE A 203 3.57 -4.25 22.59
C PHE A 203 3.96 -3.24 23.67
N ASP A 204 5.04 -3.54 24.39
CA ASP A 204 5.55 -2.62 25.40
C ASP A 204 6.31 -1.46 24.73
N ASP A 205 6.00 -0.23 25.14
CA ASP A 205 6.72 1.00 24.73
C ASP A 205 8.17 1.05 25.30
N THR A 206 8.62 0.01 26.01
CA THR A 206 9.90 -0.03 26.74
C THR A 206 11.14 -0.12 25.84
N LEU A 207 10.98 -0.32 24.53
CA LEU A 207 12.10 -0.33 23.57
C LEU A 207 12.41 1.04 22.93
N GLY A 208 11.82 2.14 23.43
CA GLY A 208 12.03 3.49 22.90
C GLY A 208 12.58 4.55 23.86
N PHE A 209 12.75 4.26 25.15
CA PHE A 209 13.14 5.28 26.14
C PHE A 209 14.17 4.73 27.13
N PHE A 210 15.46 4.89 26.81
CA PHE A 210 16.42 5.14 27.88
C PHE A 210 16.03 6.49 28.51
N PRO A 211 15.81 6.58 29.84
CA PRO A 211 15.50 7.86 30.45
C PRO A 211 16.78 8.69 30.45
N LEU A 212 17.00 9.51 29.41
CA LEU A 212 17.86 10.67 29.57
C LEU A 212 17.14 11.61 30.53
N ARG A 213 17.51 11.51 31.81
CA ARG A 213 17.29 12.56 32.78
C ARG A 213 17.96 13.83 32.26
N GLY A 214 17.15 14.80 31.88
CA GLY A 214 17.53 16.21 31.80
C GLY A 214 18.17 16.66 30.48
N GLY A 215 17.62 17.74 29.95
CA GLY A 215 18.30 18.63 29.01
C GLY A 215 18.07 18.31 27.54
N ASP A 216 17.46 19.27 26.85
CA ASP A 216 17.48 19.39 25.40
C ASP A 216 18.87 19.04 24.82
N ARG A 217 18.85 18.18 23.79
CA ARG A 217 19.82 17.98 22.68
C ARG A 217 20.40 16.58 22.59
N SER A 218 20.08 15.91 21.49
CA SER A 218 20.85 14.77 20.96
C SER A 218 22.28 15.20 20.60
N PRO A 219 23.33 14.38 20.81
CA PRO A 219 24.73 14.77 20.55
C PRO A 219 25.14 14.75 19.07
N LEU A 220 24.22 14.35 18.18
CA LEU A 220 24.49 14.25 16.75
C LEU A 220 23.28 14.84 16.04
N GLY A 221 23.48 16.00 15.39
CA GLY A 221 22.44 16.83 14.77
C GLY A 221 21.80 16.21 13.52
N SER A 222 21.39 14.95 13.56
CA SER A 222 20.47 14.38 12.58
C SER A 222 19.04 14.80 12.91
N PRO A 223 18.23 15.20 11.92
CA PRO A 223 16.82 15.45 12.16
C PRO A 223 16.20 14.16 12.70
N ILE A 224 15.52 14.26 13.84
CA ILE A 224 14.68 13.19 14.39
C ILE A 224 13.67 12.86 13.29
N SER A 225 13.92 11.79 12.54
CA SER A 225 12.90 11.15 11.72
C SER A 225 11.73 10.88 12.67
N MET A 226 10.58 11.51 12.42
CA MET A 226 9.37 11.32 13.18
C MET A 226 9.00 9.83 13.11
N GLN A 227 9.45 9.05 14.09
CA GLN A 227 9.08 7.65 14.20
C GLN A 227 7.57 7.61 14.46
N LYS A 228 6.81 6.98 13.55
CA LYS A 228 5.40 6.67 13.74
C LYS A 228 5.25 5.99 15.09
N LYS A 229 4.34 6.50 15.92
CA LYS A 229 4.01 5.87 17.20
C LYS A 229 3.34 4.54 16.89
N GLY A 230 4.02 3.43 17.22
CA GLY A 230 3.51 2.09 16.97
C GLY A 230 2.20 1.81 17.69
N ALA A 231 1.49 0.78 17.23
CA ALA A 231 0.35 0.25 17.94
C ALA A 231 0.80 -0.33 19.29
N ARG A 232 0.24 0.17 20.40
CA ARG A 232 0.48 -0.38 21.75
C ARG A 232 -0.23 -1.71 21.95
N PHE A 233 -1.44 -1.79 21.41
CA PHE A 233 -2.30 -2.97 21.45
C PHE A 233 -2.47 -3.52 20.04
N GLY A 234 -2.53 -4.84 19.93
CA GLY A 234 -2.77 -5.54 18.68
C GLY A 234 -4.06 -5.13 17.97
N THR A 235 -5.08 -4.74 18.73
CA THR A 235 -6.36 -4.20 18.22
C THR A 235 -6.19 -2.95 17.35
N ASN A 236 -5.08 -2.22 17.52
CA ASN A 236 -4.78 -1.01 16.76
C ASN A 236 -3.85 -1.26 15.56
N VAL A 237 -3.47 -2.51 15.30
CA VAL A 237 -2.68 -2.87 14.13
C VAL A 237 -3.60 -2.83 12.90
N PRO A 238 -3.30 -1.98 11.88
CA PRO A 238 -4.10 -1.95 10.67
C PRO A 238 -3.92 -3.26 9.92
N MET A 239 -5.02 -3.96 9.68
CA MET A 239 -4.98 -5.25 9.02
C MET A 239 -6.18 -5.48 8.10
N ILE A 240 -5.96 -6.29 7.07
CA ILE A 240 -6.99 -6.74 6.14
C ILE A 240 -6.89 -8.26 6.01
N THR A 241 -8.04 -8.93 6.16
CA THR A 241 -8.16 -10.39 6.11
C THR A 241 -8.99 -10.78 4.91
N GLU A 242 -8.41 -11.59 4.03
CA GLU A 242 -9.16 -12.23 2.95
C GLU A 242 -10.05 -13.34 3.52
N LEU A 243 -11.32 -13.36 3.11
CA LEU A 243 -12.30 -14.38 3.49
C LEU A 243 -12.88 -15.03 2.23
N VAL A 244 -13.03 -16.35 2.29
CA VAL A 244 -13.73 -17.16 1.29
C VAL A 244 -15.23 -17.21 1.59
N ASN A 245 -15.60 -17.32 2.87
CA ASN A 245 -16.99 -17.41 3.29
C ASN A 245 -17.45 -16.11 3.98
N ASP A 246 -18.48 -15.47 3.40
CA ASP A 246 -19.01 -14.19 3.88
C ASP A 246 -19.52 -14.27 5.33
N SER A 247 -20.13 -15.39 5.73
CA SER A 247 -20.66 -15.58 7.09
C SER A 247 -19.57 -15.63 8.16
N ASN A 248 -18.30 -15.84 7.78
CA ASN A 248 -17.19 -15.89 8.71
C ASN A 248 -16.72 -14.49 9.15
N VAL A 249 -17.21 -13.42 8.52
CA VAL A 249 -16.83 -12.03 8.83
C VAL A 249 -17.10 -11.65 10.30
N GLN A 250 -18.17 -12.19 10.89
CA GLN A 250 -18.58 -11.97 12.28
C GLN A 250 -17.49 -12.37 13.28
N PHE A 251 -16.64 -13.35 12.94
CA PHE A 251 -15.60 -13.83 13.86
C PHE A 251 -14.37 -12.90 13.94
N LEU A 252 -14.32 -11.83 13.14
CA LEU A 252 -13.20 -10.90 13.14
C LEU A 252 -13.26 -9.87 14.26
N ASP A 253 -14.45 -9.37 14.62
CA ASP A 253 -14.63 -8.34 15.64
C ASP A 253 -15.57 -8.86 16.74
N GLN A 254 -15.08 -8.94 17.98
CA GLN A 254 -15.86 -9.47 19.12
C GLN A 254 -16.80 -8.43 19.76
N ASP A 255 -16.70 -7.17 19.34
CA ASP A 255 -17.47 -6.05 19.88
C ASP A 255 -18.64 -5.64 18.96
N ASP A 256 -18.91 -6.40 17.90
CA ASP A 256 -20.02 -6.15 16.96
C ASP A 256 -21.31 -6.84 17.45
N ASP A 257 -22.46 -6.28 17.10
CA ASP A 257 -23.76 -6.90 17.36
C ASP A 257 -24.02 -7.95 16.26
N ASP A 258 -23.43 -9.14 16.42
CA ASP A 258 -23.46 -10.21 15.42
C ASP A 258 -24.89 -10.72 15.15
N ASP A 259 -25.50 -10.28 14.05
CA ASP A 259 -26.71 -10.87 13.48
C ASP A 259 -26.35 -11.66 12.19
N PRO A 260 -26.51 -12.99 12.18
CA PRO A 260 -26.13 -13.83 11.04
C PRO A 260 -26.92 -13.54 9.76
N ASP A 261 -28.06 -12.84 9.86
CA ASP A 261 -28.88 -12.43 8.72
C ASP A 261 -28.40 -11.10 8.10
N THR A 262 -27.38 -10.46 8.69
CA THR A 262 -26.81 -9.21 8.17
C THR A 262 -25.98 -9.46 6.92
N GLU A 263 -26.30 -8.73 5.84
CA GLU A 263 -25.53 -8.80 4.61
C GLU A 263 -24.10 -8.28 4.82
N LEU A 264 -23.12 -8.90 4.15
CA LEU A 264 -21.68 -8.63 4.33
C LEU A 264 -21.34 -7.13 4.32
N TYR A 265 -21.95 -6.34 3.43
CA TYR A 265 -21.60 -4.93 3.28
C TYR A 265 -22.11 -4.02 4.40
N LEU A 266 -23.01 -4.52 5.26
CA LEU A 266 -23.51 -3.83 6.45
C LEU A 266 -22.71 -4.19 7.71
N THR A 267 -21.87 -5.24 7.66
CA THR A 267 -21.06 -5.67 8.80
C THR A 267 -19.95 -4.68 9.12
N GLN A 268 -19.61 -4.53 10.40
CA GLN A 268 -18.58 -3.59 10.84
C GLN A 268 -17.19 -3.89 10.25
N PRO A 269 -16.71 -5.15 10.20
CA PRO A 269 -15.37 -5.44 9.66
C PRO A 269 -15.24 -5.11 8.18
N PHE A 270 -16.32 -5.25 7.41
CA PHE A 270 -16.34 -4.87 6.01
C PHE A 270 -16.37 -3.35 5.83
N ALA A 271 -17.27 -2.65 6.54
CA ALA A 271 -17.39 -1.19 6.49
C ALA A 271 -16.11 -0.47 6.95
N CYS A 272 -15.35 -1.08 7.86
CA CYS A 272 -14.07 -0.57 8.34
C CYS A 272 -12.88 -0.89 7.40
N GLY A 273 -13.09 -1.79 6.44
CA GLY A 273 -12.06 -2.24 5.50
C GLY A 273 -11.03 -3.19 6.11
N THR A 274 -11.40 -3.93 7.17
CA THR A 274 -10.55 -4.97 7.81
C THR A 274 -10.83 -6.38 7.28
N ALA A 275 -11.95 -6.56 6.58
CA ALA A 275 -12.33 -7.79 5.92
C ALA A 275 -12.50 -7.55 4.42
N PHE A 276 -12.09 -8.53 3.60
CA PHE A 276 -12.34 -8.54 2.16
C PHE A 276 -12.78 -9.93 1.73
N ALA A 277 -14.01 -10.04 1.23
CA ALA A 277 -14.54 -11.29 0.70
C ALA A 277 -14.48 -11.34 -0.82
N ILE A 278 -14.22 -12.53 -1.36
CA ILE A 278 -14.11 -12.77 -2.81
C ILE A 278 -15.47 -12.57 -3.51
N SER A 279 -16.58 -12.88 -2.84
CA SER A 279 -17.97 -12.75 -3.35
C SER A 279 -18.29 -11.36 -3.89
N VAL A 280 -17.64 -10.32 -3.36
CA VAL A 280 -17.81 -8.94 -3.78
C VAL A 280 -17.38 -8.72 -5.24
N LEU A 281 -16.43 -9.52 -5.73
CA LEU A 281 -15.96 -9.47 -7.12
C LEU A 281 -17.01 -10.04 -8.11
N ASP A 282 -17.97 -10.85 -7.67
CA ASP A 282 -19.04 -11.34 -8.55
C ASP A 282 -19.91 -10.20 -9.08
N SER A 283 -20.11 -9.16 -8.25
CA SER A 283 -20.79 -7.93 -8.67
C SER A 283 -20.03 -7.14 -9.75
N LEU A 284 -18.72 -7.37 -9.91
CA LEU A 284 -17.97 -6.77 -11.00
C LEU A 284 -18.37 -7.40 -12.33
N MET A 285 -18.63 -8.71 -12.40
CA MET A 285 -19.00 -9.37 -13.67
C MET A 285 -20.25 -8.73 -14.28
N SER A 286 -21.27 -8.45 -13.46
CA SER A 286 -22.47 -7.75 -13.92
C SER A 286 -22.17 -6.31 -14.34
N THR A 287 -21.34 -5.59 -13.58
CA THR A 287 -20.92 -4.23 -13.92
C THR A 287 -20.18 -4.17 -15.25
N THR A 288 -19.28 -5.14 -15.50
CA THR A 288 -18.51 -5.22 -16.75
C THR A 288 -19.37 -5.56 -17.95
N TYR A 289 -20.42 -6.36 -17.76
CA TYR A 289 -21.38 -6.66 -18.82
C TYR A 289 -22.13 -5.41 -19.30
N PHE A 290 -22.51 -4.51 -18.38
CA PHE A 290 -23.23 -3.28 -18.74
C PHE A 290 -22.31 -2.13 -19.18
N ASN A 291 -21.06 -2.12 -18.73
CA ASN A 291 -20.11 -1.07 -19.04
C ASN A 291 -18.68 -1.61 -19.17
N ASP A 292 -18.27 -1.87 -20.41
CA ASP A 292 -16.91 -2.33 -20.75
C ASP A 292 -15.82 -1.38 -20.23
N SER A 293 -16.10 -0.07 -20.19
CA SER A 293 -15.12 0.93 -19.73
C SER A 293 -14.91 0.92 -18.22
N ALA A 294 -15.87 0.39 -17.45
CA ALA A 294 -15.77 0.33 -16.00
C ALA A 294 -14.63 -0.59 -15.54
N LEU A 295 -14.45 -1.75 -16.20
CA LEU A 295 -13.37 -2.66 -15.89
C LEU A 295 -12.01 -2.03 -16.14
N THR A 296 -11.85 -1.37 -17.29
CA THR A 296 -10.61 -0.69 -17.68
C THR A 296 -10.25 0.42 -16.69
N LEU A 297 -11.25 1.18 -16.22
CA LEU A 297 -11.04 2.20 -15.19
C LEU A 297 -10.59 1.60 -13.86
N ILE A 298 -11.31 0.58 -13.35
CA ILE A 298 -10.96 -0.10 -12.09
C ILE A 298 -9.57 -0.71 -12.19
N ARG A 299 -9.26 -1.38 -13.30
CA ARG A 299 -7.95 -1.97 -13.55
C ARG A 299 -6.85 -0.92 -13.53
N THR A 300 -7.04 0.20 -14.22
CA THR A 300 -6.04 1.28 -14.25
C THR A 300 -5.80 1.86 -12.84
N LEU A 301 -6.88 2.04 -12.07
CA LEU A 301 -6.83 2.60 -10.73
C LEU A 301 -6.20 1.65 -9.70
N VAL A 302 -6.53 0.36 -9.76
CA VAL A 302 -6.09 -0.66 -8.80
C VAL A 302 -4.73 -1.25 -9.17
N THR A 303 -4.45 -1.50 -10.44
CA THR A 303 -3.18 -2.15 -10.81
C THR A 303 -2.01 -1.17 -10.89
N GLY A 304 -2.26 0.13 -10.69
CA GLY A 304 -1.25 1.17 -10.88
C GLY A 304 -0.85 1.31 -12.34
N GLY A 305 -1.80 1.14 -13.27
CA GLY A 305 -1.61 1.33 -14.71
C GLY A 305 -1.01 0.12 -15.44
N ALA A 306 -1.53 -1.09 -15.22
CA ALA A 306 -1.21 -2.20 -16.12
C ALA A 306 -1.76 -1.89 -17.52
N THR A 307 -0.89 -1.48 -18.43
CA THR A 307 -1.24 -1.20 -19.83
C THR A 307 -1.38 -2.50 -20.62
N PRO A 308 -2.16 -2.51 -21.72
CA PRO A 308 -2.22 -3.65 -22.63
C PRO A 308 -0.84 -4.06 -23.18
N GLU A 309 0.06 -3.09 -23.35
CA GLU A 309 1.46 -3.34 -23.74
C GLU A 309 2.20 -4.20 -22.71
N LEU A 310 2.08 -3.85 -21.42
CA LEU A 310 2.66 -4.64 -20.36
C LEU A 310 2.05 -6.04 -20.33
N GLU A 311 0.74 -6.18 -20.51
CA GLU A 311 0.08 -7.50 -20.56
C GLU A 311 0.61 -8.38 -21.69
N LEU A 312 0.86 -7.80 -22.87
CA LEU A 312 1.42 -8.52 -24.00
C LEU A 312 2.82 -9.07 -23.68
N ILE A 313 3.70 -8.24 -23.10
CA ILE A 313 5.04 -8.65 -22.68
C ILE A 313 4.96 -9.83 -21.70
N LEU A 314 3.98 -9.81 -20.80
CA LEU A 314 3.79 -10.88 -19.82
C LEU A 314 3.21 -12.15 -20.44
N ALA A 315 2.32 -12.01 -21.42
CA ALA A 315 1.79 -13.12 -22.19
C ALA A 315 2.88 -13.82 -23.01
N GLU A 316 3.89 -13.09 -23.48
CA GLU A 316 5.08 -13.66 -24.12
C GLU A 316 6.01 -14.42 -23.16
N GLY A 317 5.71 -14.43 -21.86
CA GLY A 317 6.52 -15.11 -20.84
C GLY A 317 7.82 -14.39 -20.48
N ALA A 318 7.97 -13.14 -20.91
CA ALA A 318 9.17 -12.34 -20.70
C ALA A 318 9.39 -11.87 -19.26
N GLY A 319 8.34 -11.89 -18.42
CA GLY A 319 8.35 -11.25 -17.10
C GLY A 319 8.45 -9.73 -17.17
N LEU A 320 8.79 -9.07 -16.05
CA LEU A 320 9.12 -7.63 -16.08
C LEU A 320 10.55 -7.45 -16.61
N ARG A 321 10.69 -6.84 -17.78
CA ARG A 321 11.99 -6.46 -18.34
C ARG A 321 12.36 -5.06 -17.89
N GLY A 322 13.63 -4.84 -17.56
CA GLY A 322 14.16 -3.51 -17.27
C GLY A 322 14.21 -2.66 -18.55
N GLY A 323 13.95 -1.36 -18.40
CA GLY A 323 13.98 -0.38 -19.47
C GLY A 323 14.92 0.78 -19.16
N TYR A 324 15.51 1.36 -20.20
CA TYR A 324 16.19 2.65 -20.08
C TYR A 324 15.16 3.76 -19.85
N SER A 325 15.53 4.75 -19.03
CA SER A 325 14.66 5.89 -18.73
C SER A 325 14.76 6.91 -19.87
N THR A 326 13.81 6.87 -20.80
CA THR A 326 13.64 7.88 -21.84
C THR A 326 12.70 8.98 -21.35
N PRO A 327 12.70 10.17 -21.97
CA PRO A 327 11.73 11.21 -21.62
C PRO A 327 10.26 10.75 -21.73
N GLU A 328 9.98 9.86 -22.69
CA GLU A 328 8.65 9.27 -22.90
C GLU A 328 8.26 8.31 -21.76
N THR A 329 9.16 7.39 -21.36
CA THR A 329 8.86 6.46 -20.26
C THR A 329 8.78 7.17 -18.90
N LEU A 330 9.51 8.27 -18.71
CA LEU A 330 9.40 9.09 -17.52
C LEU A 330 8.08 9.88 -17.45
N ALA A 331 7.51 10.27 -18.59
CA ALA A 331 6.21 10.95 -18.64
C ALA A 331 5.05 10.04 -18.18
N ASN A 332 5.19 8.71 -18.38
CA ASN A 332 4.22 7.72 -17.90
C ASN A 332 4.09 7.65 -16.36
N ARG A 333 4.97 8.34 -15.63
CA ARG A 333 4.95 8.42 -14.16
C ARG A 333 3.97 9.46 -13.62
N ASP A 334 3.56 10.42 -14.45
CA ASP A 334 2.70 11.55 -14.06
C ASP A 334 1.22 11.14 -13.95
N ARG A 335 0.97 10.04 -13.24
CA ARG A 335 -0.36 9.47 -13.02
C ARG A 335 -0.85 9.81 -11.63
N CYS A 336 -2.17 9.94 -11.52
CA CYS A 336 -2.85 10.13 -10.25
C CYS A 336 -2.49 9.00 -9.26
N ARG A 337 -2.35 9.34 -7.98
CA ARG A 337 -2.07 8.38 -6.91
C ARG A 337 -3.18 8.45 -5.88
N ILE A 338 -3.67 7.31 -5.44
CA ILE A 338 -4.63 7.28 -4.34
C ILE A 338 -3.88 7.52 -3.03
N ALA A 339 -4.35 8.45 -2.21
CA ALA A 339 -3.79 8.71 -0.89
C ALA A 339 -4.89 9.06 0.12
N GLN A 340 -4.58 8.81 1.39
CA GLN A 340 -5.36 9.31 2.52
C GLN A 340 -4.67 10.54 3.12
N ILE A 341 -5.42 11.64 3.20
CA ILE A 341 -4.95 12.92 3.75
C ILE A 341 -5.61 13.13 5.10
N ALA A 342 -4.80 13.36 6.13
CA ALA A 342 -5.28 13.61 7.48
C ALA A 342 -5.73 15.06 7.66
N LEU A 343 -6.97 15.28 8.11
CA LEU A 343 -7.46 16.65 8.33
C LEU A 343 -6.89 17.30 9.59
N HIS A 344 -6.39 16.53 10.55
CA HIS A 344 -5.82 17.07 11.79
C HIS A 344 -4.57 17.93 11.53
N ASP A 345 -3.88 17.72 10.41
CA ASP A 345 -2.72 18.51 9.99
C ASP A 345 -3.09 19.82 9.30
N ASN A 346 -4.39 20.14 9.18
CA ASN A 346 -4.92 21.31 8.45
C ASN A 346 -4.31 21.45 7.03
N PRO A 347 -4.46 20.44 6.16
CA PRO A 347 -3.84 20.42 4.83
C PRO A 347 -4.40 21.48 3.87
N TYR A 348 -5.64 21.94 4.11
CA TYR A 348 -6.33 22.89 3.25
C TYR A 348 -6.50 24.23 3.96
N GLU A 349 -6.03 25.31 3.33
CA GLU A 349 -6.21 26.66 3.86
C GLU A 349 -7.68 27.05 3.96
N GLY A 350 -8.10 27.50 5.14
CA GLY A 350 -9.46 28.00 5.39
C GLY A 350 -10.50 26.91 5.61
N ILE A 351 -10.11 25.63 5.59
CA ILE A 351 -10.95 24.50 5.98
C ILE A 351 -10.61 24.13 7.42
N GLY A 352 -11.63 24.11 8.28
CA GLY A 352 -11.47 23.83 9.71
C GLY A 352 -12.61 23.00 10.28
N HIS A 353 -12.73 23.03 11.61
CA HIS A 353 -13.55 22.12 12.41
C HIS A 353 -15.07 22.16 12.13
N ASN A 354 -15.56 23.15 11.36
CA ASN A 354 -16.98 23.34 11.01
C ASN A 354 -17.22 23.51 9.50
N SER A 355 -16.21 23.26 8.67
CA SER A 355 -16.38 23.34 7.22
C SER A 355 -17.21 22.16 6.69
N THR A 356 -17.85 22.37 5.54
CA THR A 356 -18.58 21.29 4.88
C THR A 356 -17.70 20.55 3.88
N TYR A 357 -18.07 19.32 3.55
CA TYR A 357 -17.37 18.52 2.54
C TYR A 357 -17.33 19.25 1.20
N GLY A 358 -18.41 19.93 0.79
CA GLY A 358 -18.45 20.66 -0.48
C GLY A 358 -17.47 21.84 -0.55
N GLN A 359 -17.25 22.54 0.57
CA GLN A 359 -16.25 23.61 0.67
C GLN A 359 -14.83 23.04 0.56
N MET A 360 -14.56 21.94 1.26
CA MET A 360 -13.28 21.24 1.21
C MET A 360 -13.01 20.70 -0.21
N PHE A 361 -13.98 20.01 -0.81
CA PHE A 361 -13.89 19.46 -2.16
C PHE A 361 -13.55 20.55 -3.20
N THR A 362 -14.27 21.68 -3.16
CA THR A 362 -14.03 22.79 -4.09
C THR A 362 -12.64 23.41 -3.92
N THR A 363 -12.18 23.53 -2.67
CA THR A 363 -10.86 24.10 -2.34
C THR A 363 -9.74 23.15 -2.76
N SER A 364 -9.88 21.86 -2.44
CA SER A 364 -8.98 20.78 -2.83
C SER A 364 -8.79 20.74 -4.34
N LEU A 365 -9.89 20.72 -5.09
CA LEU A 365 -9.85 20.64 -6.55
C LEU A 365 -9.25 21.89 -7.20
N LYS A 366 -9.64 23.09 -6.75
CA LYS A 366 -9.17 24.35 -7.37
C LYS A 366 -7.72 24.70 -7.03
N LYS A 367 -7.29 24.50 -5.79
CA LYS A 367 -5.96 24.91 -5.33
C LYS A 367 -4.91 23.81 -5.49
N TYR A 368 -5.30 22.55 -5.33
CA TYR A 368 -4.36 21.42 -5.26
C TYR A 368 -4.53 20.42 -6.40
N GLY A 369 -5.59 20.54 -7.21
CA GLY A 369 -5.87 19.58 -8.30
C GLY A 369 -6.25 18.19 -7.79
N GLN A 370 -6.68 18.09 -6.53
CA GLN A 370 -6.96 16.82 -5.85
C GLN A 370 -8.45 16.49 -5.86
N LEU A 371 -8.78 15.28 -6.28
CA LEU A 371 -10.16 14.77 -6.32
C LEU A 371 -10.46 13.97 -5.05
N CYS A 372 -11.32 14.50 -4.18
CA CYS A 372 -11.76 13.77 -2.99
C CYS A 372 -12.90 12.80 -3.36
N ILE A 373 -12.71 11.52 -3.08
CA ILE A 373 -13.65 10.42 -3.38
C ILE A 373 -14.56 10.14 -2.17
N GLY A 374 -14.04 10.34 -0.96
CA GLY A 374 -14.78 10.04 0.26
C GLY A 374 -14.03 10.38 1.54
N LEU A 375 -14.62 10.01 2.66
CA LEU A 375 -14.08 10.19 4.00
C LEU A 375 -13.87 8.82 4.67
N TYR A 376 -12.85 8.74 5.52
CA TYR A 376 -12.60 7.61 6.40
C TYR A 376 -12.70 8.10 7.85
N ARG A 377 -13.89 7.92 8.41
CA ARG A 377 -14.37 8.56 9.64
C ARG A 377 -14.27 7.61 10.82
N LEU A 378 -13.88 8.13 11.99
CA LEU A 378 -13.84 7.37 13.24
C LEU A 378 -15.25 6.90 13.64
N HIS A 379 -15.39 5.61 13.94
CA HIS A 379 -16.66 4.98 14.31
C HIS A 379 -17.15 5.48 15.66
N ASP A 380 -16.34 5.30 16.70
CA ASP A 380 -16.65 5.71 18.07
C ASP A 380 -15.77 6.91 18.45
N GLN A 381 -16.41 8.05 18.76
CA GLN A 381 -15.70 9.27 19.15
C GLN A 381 -15.50 9.38 20.66
N ASP A 382 -16.32 8.66 21.43
CA ASP A 382 -16.36 8.77 22.87
C ASP A 382 -15.39 7.76 23.50
N ASN A 383 -15.14 6.64 22.83
CA ASN A 383 -14.14 5.67 23.22
C ASN A 383 -12.74 6.01 22.65
N ALA A 384 -11.88 6.57 23.50
CA ALA A 384 -10.51 6.92 23.15
C ALA A 384 -9.62 5.71 22.80
N GLU A 385 -10.04 4.48 23.14
CA GLU A 385 -9.29 3.25 22.84
C GLU A 385 -9.65 2.66 21.47
N SER A 386 -10.82 3.00 20.91
CA SER A 386 -11.25 2.53 19.60
C SER A 386 -10.69 3.42 18.48
N VAL A 387 -9.84 2.85 17.63
CA VAL A 387 -9.31 3.53 16.43
C VAL A 387 -10.02 3.10 15.15
N LYS A 388 -11.12 2.35 15.27
CA LYS A 388 -11.88 1.81 14.13
C LYS A 388 -12.51 2.95 13.34
N ARG A 389 -12.39 2.88 12.02
CA ARG A 389 -12.86 3.89 11.09
C ARG A 389 -13.64 3.24 9.97
N TYR A 390 -14.72 3.87 9.54
CA TYR A 390 -15.58 3.40 8.47
C TYR A 390 -15.51 4.35 7.25
N VAL A 391 -15.82 3.79 6.08
CA VAL A 391 -15.74 4.51 4.81
C VAL A 391 -17.06 5.18 4.47
N ILE A 392 -17.01 6.45 4.07
CA ILE A 392 -18.14 7.20 3.50
C ILE A 392 -17.76 7.62 2.09
N THR A 393 -18.35 6.97 1.09
CA THR A 393 -18.11 7.33 -0.32
C THR A 393 -19.05 8.42 -0.80
N ASN A 394 -18.51 9.39 -1.54
CA ASN A 394 -19.26 10.50 -2.12
C ASN A 394 -20.25 11.16 -1.13
N PRO A 395 -19.77 11.68 0.02
CA PRO A 395 -20.63 12.33 0.99
C PRO A 395 -21.32 13.57 0.39
N PRO A 396 -22.53 13.92 0.86
CA PRO A 396 -23.24 15.10 0.39
C PRO A 396 -22.46 16.38 0.74
N ALA A 397 -22.63 17.43 -0.07
CA ALA A 397 -21.91 18.69 0.08
C ALA A 397 -22.09 19.36 1.46
N GLU A 398 -23.24 19.13 2.09
CA GLU A 398 -23.62 19.67 3.41
C GLU A 398 -23.01 18.89 4.59
N LEU A 399 -22.43 17.70 4.35
CA LEU A 399 -21.85 16.91 5.42
C LEU A 399 -20.72 17.68 6.09
N ARG A 400 -20.79 17.84 7.41
CA ARG A 400 -19.72 18.46 8.19
C ARG A 400 -18.55 17.49 8.32
N ILE A 401 -17.36 17.99 8.02
CA ILE A 401 -16.12 17.24 8.22
C ILE A 401 -15.67 17.37 9.67
N ARG A 402 -14.95 16.36 10.16
CA ARG A 402 -14.35 16.35 11.50
C ARG A 402 -12.83 16.43 11.37
N SER A 403 -12.14 17.04 12.33
CA SER A 403 -10.68 17.12 12.35
C SER A 403 -10.01 15.75 12.39
N SER A 404 -10.68 14.75 12.97
CA SER A 404 -10.22 13.37 13.02
C SER A 404 -10.39 12.62 11.70
N ASP A 405 -11.15 13.14 10.72
CA ASP A 405 -11.44 12.42 9.48
C ASP A 405 -10.19 12.35 8.58
N TYR A 406 -10.03 11.23 7.87
CA TYR A 406 -9.13 11.16 6.72
C TYR A 406 -9.92 11.37 5.44
N VAL A 407 -9.38 12.17 4.52
CA VAL A 407 -9.95 12.36 3.18
C VAL A 407 -9.25 11.42 2.22
N SER A 408 -10.04 10.60 1.54
CA SER A 408 -9.58 9.68 0.51
C SER A 408 -9.69 10.35 -0.85
N GLY A 409 -8.60 10.42 -1.62
CA GLY A 409 -8.60 11.10 -2.91
C GLY A 409 -7.40 10.78 -3.80
N THR A 410 -7.39 11.41 -4.99
CA THR A 410 -6.31 11.32 -5.98
C THR A 410 -5.67 12.65 -6.31
#